data_AF-A0A2P4T0W6-F1
#
_entry.id   AF-A0A2P4T0W6-F1
#
_cell.length_a   1.000
_cell.length_b   1.000
_cell.length_c   1.000
_cell.angle_alpha   90.00
_cell.angle_beta   90.00
_cell.angle_gamma   90.00
#
_symmetry.space_group_name_H-M   'P 1'
#
loop_
_entity.id
_entity.type
_entity.pdbx_description
1 polymer ?
#
loop_
_entity_poly.entity_id
_entity_poly.type
_entity_poly.pdbx_seq_one_letter_code
_entity_poly.pdbx_strand_id
1 'polypeptide(L)'
;IRMLDGDVTDVVEAKSLGIRPDYIDIYSASWGPDDDGKTVDGPGLLAKQAFEHGIKKGRRGLGSIFVWASGNGGREGDYCSCDGYTNSIYTISISSTTENGYKPWYLEECASTLATTYSSGAFYERKIVTTDLRHRCTDGHTGTSVSAPMVAGIIALALEANPLLTWRDVQHLLVRTSRPVHLRAADWKTNGAGHKVSHLYGFGLVDAEAIVVEAKKWKTVPPQHVCVGSLDRVPKYIRPDHVLRASTLSSACSEQREQHVLYLEHVVVRLSIAHPRRGDLQISLVSPAGTRSQLLARRVFDHSNEGFKGWEFMTVHCWGERAAGEWTLEIQDTPSQVRSPTAQGKLKEWSILFYGTAEHPYNTPGALQPRTRTLEVSEMEPSRAAFLQSQVEMAEEEEEEYAGPCHPECGDQGCDGPSADQCLNCIHYSLGSVKTGSLVGESCVPECQPAMYLSREHRRCETCPAGTGPGEDDCTPCTPDTPAPHWRCVPACREGFYPADSHGLPNKVCKRCDEHCSACEGSSGNCVRCKDGFSLLGGSCVTNETCTNADKTFCEMVKSNKLCEKKLFVQFCCQTCLMAG
;
A
#
# COMPACT_ATOMS: atom_id res chain seq x y z
N ILE A 1 4.12 -14.28 -17.68
CA ILE A 1 3.30 -15.02 -18.68
C ILE A 1 2.72 -13.97 -19.63
N ARG A 2 2.94 -14.05 -20.96
CA ARG A 2 2.38 -13.05 -21.91
C ARG A 2 1.00 -13.50 -22.35
N MET A 3 -0.03 -12.81 -21.89
CA MET A 3 -1.44 -13.15 -22.18
C MET A 3 -2.35 -11.93 -22.44
N LEU A 4 -1.90 -10.71 -22.14
CA LEU A 4 -2.67 -9.46 -22.35
C LEU A 4 -2.42 -8.78 -23.70
N ASP A 5 -1.49 -9.29 -24.50
CA ASP A 5 -1.11 -8.69 -25.79
C ASP A 5 -1.86 -9.39 -26.94
N GLY A 6 -3.18 -9.26 -26.90
CA GLY A 6 -4.14 -9.91 -27.80
C GLY A 6 -5.50 -10.10 -27.12
N ASP A 7 -6.40 -10.80 -27.80
CA ASP A 7 -7.73 -11.09 -27.26
C ASP A 7 -7.64 -11.99 -26.03
N VAL A 8 -8.10 -11.47 -24.89
CA VAL A 8 -8.15 -12.20 -23.61
C VAL A 8 -9.49 -12.91 -23.52
N THR A 9 -9.47 -14.23 -23.65
CA THR A 9 -10.65 -15.10 -23.52
C THR A 9 -10.55 -15.94 -22.26
N ASP A 10 -11.68 -16.49 -21.78
CA ASP A 10 -11.72 -17.40 -20.61
C ASP A 10 -10.70 -18.56 -20.72
N VAL A 11 -10.48 -19.08 -21.93
CA VAL A 11 -9.46 -20.13 -22.17
C VAL A 11 -8.04 -19.60 -21.97
N VAL A 12 -7.74 -18.38 -22.40
CA VAL A 12 -6.43 -17.73 -22.25
C VAL A 12 -6.14 -17.45 -20.78
N GLU A 13 -7.13 -16.94 -20.05
CA GLU A 13 -7.06 -16.71 -18.61
C GLU A 13 -6.82 -18.02 -17.86
N ALA A 14 -7.66 -19.04 -18.11
CA ALA A 14 -7.56 -20.35 -17.46
C ALA A 14 -6.19 -21.01 -17.69
N LYS A 15 -5.68 -20.99 -18.93
CA LYS A 15 -4.35 -21.53 -19.24
C LYS A 15 -3.24 -20.75 -18.57
N SER A 16 -3.39 -19.44 -18.43
CA SER A 16 -2.39 -18.58 -17.79
C SER A 16 -2.37 -18.78 -16.28
N LEU A 17 -3.54 -18.90 -15.65
CA LEU A 17 -3.68 -19.20 -14.22
C LEU A 17 -3.20 -20.61 -13.88
N GLY A 18 -3.47 -21.58 -14.75
CA GLY A 18 -3.10 -22.99 -14.56
C GLY A 18 -1.72 -23.40 -15.11
N ILE A 19 -0.87 -22.45 -15.51
CA ILE A 19 0.42 -22.82 -16.13
C ILE A 19 1.41 -23.31 -15.07
N ARG A 20 1.90 -24.55 -15.23
CA ARG A 20 2.96 -25.17 -14.42
C ARG A 20 2.78 -24.96 -12.88
N PRO A 21 1.65 -25.38 -12.29
CA PRO A 21 1.31 -25.08 -10.90
C PRO A 21 2.19 -25.80 -9.87
N ASP A 22 2.97 -26.80 -10.28
CA ASP A 22 3.97 -27.46 -9.41
C ASP A 22 5.39 -26.87 -9.52
N TYR A 23 5.57 -25.90 -10.41
CA TYR A 23 6.83 -25.16 -10.59
C TYR A 23 6.70 -23.69 -10.20
N ILE A 24 5.54 -23.08 -10.44
CA ILE A 24 5.26 -21.69 -10.09
C ILE A 24 4.56 -21.66 -8.73
N ASP A 25 5.17 -21.00 -7.76
CA ASP A 25 4.56 -20.81 -6.43
C ASP A 25 3.54 -19.67 -6.40
N ILE A 26 3.91 -18.53 -7.00
CA ILE A 26 3.18 -17.27 -6.90
C ILE A 26 2.87 -16.73 -8.30
N TYR A 27 1.62 -16.34 -8.50
CA TYR A 27 1.11 -15.67 -9.69
C TYR A 27 0.75 -14.24 -9.29
N SER A 28 1.38 -13.25 -9.92
CA SER A 28 1.05 -11.83 -9.73
C SER A 28 0.25 -11.34 -10.94
N ALA A 29 -0.93 -10.79 -10.71
CA ALA A 29 -1.81 -10.27 -11.75
C ALA A 29 -2.42 -8.92 -11.33
N SER A 30 -2.83 -8.15 -12.33
CA SER A 30 -3.43 -6.82 -12.16
C SER A 30 -4.41 -6.50 -13.28
N TRP A 31 -4.94 -7.55 -13.92
CA TRP A 31 -5.95 -7.46 -14.96
C TRP A 31 -7.29 -7.90 -14.38
N GLY A 32 -8.36 -7.47 -15.00
CA GLY A 32 -9.72 -7.68 -14.56
C GLY A 32 -10.68 -7.04 -15.56
N PRO A 33 -11.94 -6.80 -15.17
CA PRO A 33 -12.87 -5.99 -15.95
C PRO A 33 -12.36 -4.55 -16.10
N ASP A 34 -13.04 -3.76 -16.94
CA ASP A 34 -12.73 -2.34 -17.07
C ASP A 34 -13.02 -1.58 -15.76
N ASP A 35 -12.02 -0.84 -15.27
CA ASP A 35 -12.05 0.02 -14.06
C ASP A 35 -12.86 1.32 -14.30
N ASP A 36 -14.09 1.20 -14.81
CA ASP A 36 -14.89 2.30 -15.37
C ASP A 36 -16.05 2.75 -14.46
N GLY A 37 -16.17 2.18 -13.27
CA GLY A 37 -17.23 2.51 -12.33
C GLY A 37 -18.62 2.02 -12.74
N LYS A 38 -18.72 1.15 -13.76
CA LYS A 38 -20.01 0.62 -14.26
C LYS A 38 -19.99 -0.89 -14.52
N THR A 39 -18.84 -1.46 -14.82
CA THR A 39 -18.71 -2.88 -15.17
C THR A 39 -18.91 -3.77 -13.94
N VAL A 40 -19.51 -4.95 -14.14
CA VAL A 40 -19.60 -6.02 -13.13
C VAL A 40 -19.31 -7.29 -13.89
N ASP A 41 -18.12 -7.84 -13.70
CA ASP A 41 -17.69 -9.04 -14.41
C ASP A 41 -16.58 -9.75 -13.63
N GLY A 42 -16.26 -10.97 -14.00
CA GLY A 42 -15.25 -11.76 -13.30
C GLY A 42 -14.84 -12.98 -14.10
N PRO A 43 -14.13 -13.93 -13.46
CA PRO A 43 -13.61 -15.09 -14.16
C PRO A 43 -14.73 -15.91 -14.80
N GLY A 44 -14.52 -16.28 -16.07
CA GLY A 44 -15.34 -17.25 -16.76
C GLY A 44 -15.26 -18.63 -16.11
N LEU A 45 -15.98 -19.60 -16.69
CA LEU A 45 -16.08 -20.94 -16.10
C LEU A 45 -14.71 -21.62 -16.02
N LEU A 46 -13.90 -21.49 -17.07
CA LEU A 46 -12.59 -22.14 -17.12
C LEU A 46 -11.60 -21.45 -16.19
N ALA A 47 -11.60 -20.11 -16.13
CA ALA A 47 -10.76 -19.35 -15.21
C ALA A 47 -11.09 -19.66 -13.74
N LYS A 48 -12.39 -19.78 -13.38
CA LYS A 48 -12.82 -20.24 -12.05
C LYS A 48 -12.30 -21.64 -11.73
N GLN A 49 -12.41 -22.58 -12.67
CA GLN A 49 -11.87 -23.93 -12.52
C GLN A 49 -10.35 -23.93 -12.38
N ALA A 50 -9.65 -23.03 -13.08
CA ALA A 50 -8.20 -22.89 -12.98
C ALA A 50 -7.78 -22.38 -11.59
N PHE A 51 -8.49 -21.40 -11.01
CA PHE A 51 -8.28 -21.00 -9.63
C PHE A 51 -8.49 -22.17 -8.67
N GLU A 52 -9.63 -22.86 -8.73
CA GLU A 52 -9.89 -24.01 -7.85
C GLU A 52 -8.84 -25.11 -7.99
N HIS A 53 -8.41 -25.40 -9.22
CA HIS A 53 -7.37 -26.38 -9.47
C HIS A 53 -6.02 -25.94 -8.89
N GLY A 54 -5.63 -24.68 -9.10
CA GLY A 54 -4.41 -24.10 -8.53
C GLY A 54 -4.40 -24.18 -7.01
N ILE A 55 -5.52 -23.83 -6.36
CA ILE A 55 -5.68 -23.88 -4.91
C ILE A 55 -5.65 -25.32 -4.37
N LYS A 56 -6.28 -26.28 -5.05
CA LYS A 56 -6.37 -27.67 -4.58
C LYS A 56 -5.13 -28.52 -4.91
N LYS A 57 -4.42 -28.21 -5.99
CA LYS A 57 -3.38 -29.07 -6.58
C LYS A 57 -2.03 -28.39 -6.76
N GLY A 58 -2.00 -27.07 -6.92
CA GLY A 58 -0.76 -26.33 -7.09
C GLY A 58 0.17 -26.45 -5.88
N ARG A 59 1.46 -26.24 -6.12
CA ARG A 59 2.53 -26.38 -5.13
C ARG A 59 2.43 -27.73 -4.40
N ARG A 60 2.20 -28.82 -5.15
CA ARG A 60 2.06 -30.19 -4.62
C ARG A 60 0.96 -30.33 -3.55
N GLY A 61 -0.11 -29.55 -3.68
CA GLY A 61 -1.25 -29.56 -2.76
C GLY A 61 -1.22 -28.49 -1.67
N LEU A 62 -0.18 -27.65 -1.59
CA LEU A 62 -0.17 -26.47 -0.71
C LEU A 62 -1.04 -25.32 -1.25
N GLY A 63 -1.34 -25.36 -2.54
CA GLY A 63 -2.15 -24.38 -3.26
C GLY A 63 -1.31 -23.25 -3.85
N SER A 64 -1.52 -22.97 -5.14
CA SER A 64 -0.97 -21.81 -5.83
C SER A 64 -1.37 -20.51 -5.12
N ILE A 65 -0.47 -19.53 -5.08
CA ILE A 65 -0.75 -18.23 -4.47
C ILE A 65 -1.03 -17.22 -5.60
N PHE A 66 -2.24 -16.67 -5.62
CA PHE A 66 -2.65 -15.66 -6.61
C PHE A 66 -2.70 -14.28 -5.95
N VAL A 67 -1.77 -13.40 -6.28
CA VAL A 67 -1.74 -12.01 -5.80
C VAL A 67 -2.35 -11.12 -6.87
N TRP A 68 -3.30 -10.28 -6.47
CA TRP A 68 -4.12 -9.48 -7.38
C TRP A 68 -4.12 -8.01 -6.98
N ALA A 69 -3.97 -7.11 -7.95
CA ALA A 69 -4.21 -5.69 -7.71
C ALA A 69 -5.71 -5.43 -7.51
N SER A 70 -6.08 -4.55 -6.58
CA SER A 70 -7.49 -4.29 -6.29
C SER A 70 -8.23 -3.47 -7.36
N GLY A 71 -7.52 -2.73 -8.23
CA GLY A 71 -8.09 -1.92 -9.31
C GLY A 71 -7.58 -0.47 -9.34
N ASN A 72 -7.89 0.28 -10.41
CA ASN A 72 -7.48 1.68 -10.62
C ASN A 72 -8.65 2.65 -10.90
N GLY A 73 -9.91 2.23 -10.72
CA GLY A 73 -11.13 2.97 -11.04
C GLY A 73 -11.59 3.98 -9.97
N GLY A 74 -10.69 4.39 -9.07
CA GLY A 74 -11.04 5.29 -7.97
C GLY A 74 -11.59 6.66 -8.39
N ARG A 75 -11.18 7.21 -9.55
CA ARG A 75 -11.71 8.50 -10.08
C ARG A 75 -13.10 8.35 -10.67
N GLU A 76 -13.39 7.16 -11.15
CA GLU A 76 -14.63 6.73 -11.76
C GLU A 76 -15.65 6.31 -10.69
N GLY A 77 -15.23 6.27 -9.42
CA GLY A 77 -16.07 5.82 -8.32
C GLY A 77 -16.40 4.34 -8.45
N ASP A 78 -15.45 3.55 -8.95
CA ASP A 78 -15.57 2.10 -8.98
C ASP A 78 -15.40 1.48 -7.59
N TYR A 79 -15.78 0.22 -7.50
CA TYR A 79 -15.76 -0.54 -6.27
C TYR A 79 -15.34 -1.98 -6.57
N CYS A 80 -14.19 -2.38 -6.03
CA CYS A 80 -13.51 -3.60 -6.47
C CYS A 80 -14.27 -4.90 -6.19
N SER A 81 -15.33 -4.88 -5.37
CA SER A 81 -16.24 -6.02 -5.24
C SER A 81 -17.01 -6.37 -6.54
N CYS A 82 -17.02 -5.45 -7.52
CA CYS A 82 -17.61 -5.65 -8.84
C CYS A 82 -16.64 -6.32 -9.83
N ASP A 83 -15.36 -6.47 -9.46
CA ASP A 83 -14.38 -7.31 -10.12
C ASP A 83 -14.33 -8.68 -9.43
N GLY A 84 -14.80 -9.71 -10.12
CA GLY A 84 -14.84 -11.08 -9.61
C GLY A 84 -13.46 -11.75 -9.44
N TYR A 85 -12.37 -11.17 -9.97
CA TYR A 85 -11.01 -11.65 -9.75
C TYR A 85 -10.49 -11.22 -8.38
N THR A 86 -10.51 -9.91 -8.09
CA THR A 86 -10.08 -9.35 -6.80
C THR A 86 -11.03 -9.69 -5.64
N ASN A 87 -12.31 -9.93 -5.93
CA ASN A 87 -13.31 -10.33 -4.95
C ASN A 87 -13.38 -11.86 -4.71
N SER A 88 -12.50 -12.64 -5.35
CA SER A 88 -12.40 -14.09 -5.12
C SER A 88 -11.73 -14.41 -3.79
N ILE A 89 -12.17 -15.47 -3.10
CA ILE A 89 -11.47 -15.97 -1.89
C ILE A 89 -10.08 -16.54 -2.22
N TYR A 90 -9.87 -16.93 -3.49
CA TYR A 90 -8.64 -17.57 -3.96
C TYR A 90 -7.53 -16.58 -4.31
N THR A 91 -7.85 -15.29 -4.36
CA THR A 91 -6.90 -14.23 -4.66
C THR A 91 -6.60 -13.42 -3.40
N ILE A 92 -5.35 -12.94 -3.33
CA ILE A 92 -4.88 -12.01 -2.32
C ILE A 92 -4.98 -10.63 -2.95
N SER A 93 -6.09 -9.94 -2.69
CA SER A 93 -6.35 -8.60 -3.19
C SER A 93 -5.52 -7.56 -2.44
N ILE A 94 -4.71 -6.80 -3.18
CA ILE A 94 -3.76 -5.82 -2.67
C ILE A 94 -4.12 -4.44 -3.19
N SER A 95 -4.27 -3.51 -2.25
CA SER A 95 -4.51 -2.09 -2.50
C SER A 95 -3.21 -1.28 -2.42
N SER A 96 -3.32 0.05 -2.51
CA SER A 96 -2.20 0.98 -2.61
C SER A 96 -2.27 2.11 -1.60
N THR A 97 -1.12 2.56 -1.12
CA THR A 97 -1.02 3.84 -0.40
C THR A 97 0.04 4.73 -1.04
N THR A 98 -0.10 6.06 -0.89
CA THR A 98 0.96 6.98 -1.31
C THR A 98 2.14 6.92 -0.34
N GLU A 99 3.26 7.49 -0.73
CA GLU A 99 4.44 7.66 0.15
C GLU A 99 4.11 8.25 1.52
N ASN A 100 3.13 9.17 1.59
CA ASN A 100 2.72 9.83 2.84
C ASN A 100 1.53 9.15 3.55
N GLY A 101 1.16 7.93 3.11
CA GLY A 101 0.11 7.14 3.73
C GLY A 101 -1.32 7.55 3.35
N TYR A 102 -1.49 8.36 2.31
CA TYR A 102 -2.82 8.79 1.84
C TYR A 102 -3.41 7.80 0.84
N LYS A 103 -4.74 7.87 0.67
CA LYS A 103 -5.47 7.16 -0.38
C LYS A 103 -5.04 7.73 -1.74
N PRO A 104 -4.46 6.94 -2.66
CA PRO A 104 -4.21 7.39 -4.03
C PRO A 104 -5.51 7.64 -4.79
N TRP A 105 -5.49 8.54 -5.76
CA TRP A 105 -6.68 8.93 -6.52
C TRP A 105 -7.32 7.80 -7.34
N TYR A 106 -6.54 6.77 -7.68
CA TYR A 106 -6.98 5.61 -8.47
C TYR A 106 -7.47 4.46 -7.59
N LEU A 107 -7.30 4.51 -6.26
CA LEU A 107 -7.66 3.40 -5.39
C LEU A 107 -9.15 3.09 -5.43
N GLU A 108 -9.47 1.81 -5.65
CA GLU A 108 -10.79 1.24 -5.46
C GLU A 108 -10.92 0.67 -4.05
N GLU A 109 -12.02 1.01 -3.39
CA GLU A 109 -12.34 0.54 -2.04
C GLU A 109 -13.15 -0.75 -2.15
N CYS A 110 -12.90 -1.73 -1.28
CA CYS A 110 -13.78 -2.88 -1.13
C CYS A 110 -13.44 -3.71 0.11
N ALA A 111 -14.44 -4.42 0.62
CA ALA A 111 -14.30 -5.29 1.78
C ALA A 111 -13.52 -6.60 1.52
N SER A 112 -13.16 -6.88 0.26
CA SER A 112 -12.36 -8.03 -0.17
C SER A 112 -10.85 -7.77 -0.16
N THR A 113 -10.42 -6.50 -0.09
CA THR A 113 -9.00 -6.13 0.00
C THR A 113 -8.38 -6.69 1.27
N LEU A 114 -7.29 -7.44 1.15
CA LEU A 114 -6.63 -8.07 2.30
C LEU A 114 -5.56 -7.15 2.91
N ALA A 115 -4.72 -6.53 2.08
CA ALA A 115 -3.61 -5.70 2.57
C ALA A 115 -3.21 -4.64 1.54
N THR A 116 -2.19 -3.83 1.88
CA THR A 116 -1.73 -2.69 1.09
C THR A 116 -0.21 -2.64 1.00
N THR A 117 0.31 -2.11 -0.09
CA THR A 117 1.69 -1.63 -0.19
C THR A 117 1.76 -0.21 -0.74
N TYR A 118 2.94 0.40 -0.67
CA TYR A 118 3.17 1.68 -1.33
C TYR A 118 2.96 1.59 -2.84
N SER A 119 2.59 2.70 -3.45
CA SER A 119 2.63 2.90 -4.90
C SER A 119 2.80 4.40 -5.17
N SER A 120 2.41 4.85 -6.36
CA SER A 120 2.38 6.26 -6.74
C SER A 120 1.28 7.06 -6.03
N GLY A 121 1.45 8.37 -5.96
CA GLY A 121 0.44 9.28 -5.42
C GLY A 121 0.24 10.54 -6.25
N ALA A 122 0.22 11.68 -5.59
CA ALA A 122 0.22 12.99 -6.23
C ALA A 122 1.48 13.20 -7.08
N PHE A 123 1.46 14.19 -7.97
CA PHE A 123 2.56 14.42 -8.93
C PHE A 123 3.92 14.71 -8.27
N TYR A 124 3.92 15.21 -7.03
CA TYR A 124 5.11 15.52 -6.23
C TYR A 124 5.56 14.37 -5.33
N GLU A 125 4.75 13.31 -5.17
CA GLU A 125 5.10 12.13 -4.40
C GLU A 125 5.95 11.19 -5.27
N ARG A 126 6.83 10.42 -4.61
CA ARG A 126 7.62 9.41 -5.30
C ARG A 126 6.73 8.33 -5.91
N LYS A 127 7.25 7.73 -6.97
CA LYS A 127 6.64 6.61 -7.70
C LYS A 127 7.54 5.39 -7.57
N ILE A 128 7.17 4.29 -8.22
CA ILE A 128 7.94 3.06 -8.13
C ILE A 128 9.02 3.02 -9.21
N VAL A 129 10.24 2.69 -8.76
CA VAL A 129 11.41 2.49 -9.61
C VAL A 129 11.53 1.00 -9.93
N THR A 130 11.61 0.65 -11.22
CA THR A 130 11.75 -0.74 -11.66
C THR A 130 12.36 -0.84 -13.06
N THR A 131 12.62 -2.06 -13.52
CA THR A 131 13.06 -2.34 -14.89
C THR A 131 11.95 -2.02 -15.90
N ASP A 132 12.34 -1.54 -17.08
CA ASP A 132 11.44 -1.19 -18.17
C ASP A 132 11.88 -1.84 -19.49
N LEU A 133 10.96 -1.86 -20.46
CA LEU A 133 11.17 -2.39 -21.80
C LEU A 133 12.43 -1.79 -22.45
N ARG A 134 13.02 -2.55 -23.38
CA ARG A 134 14.21 -2.16 -24.13
C ARG A 134 15.42 -1.88 -23.22
N HIS A 135 15.57 -2.68 -22.16
CA HIS A 135 16.68 -2.64 -21.20
C HIS A 135 16.81 -1.27 -20.49
N ARG A 136 15.69 -0.66 -20.14
CA ARG A 136 15.65 0.63 -19.45
C ARG A 136 15.30 0.46 -17.97
N CYS A 137 15.42 1.56 -17.23
CA CYS A 137 14.87 1.72 -15.89
C CYS A 137 13.80 2.80 -15.97
N THR A 138 12.66 2.57 -15.31
CA THR A 138 11.62 3.58 -15.10
C THR A 138 11.61 3.97 -13.64
N ASP A 139 11.43 5.26 -13.36
CA ASP A 139 11.13 5.82 -12.05
C ASP A 139 9.67 6.32 -11.98
N GLY A 140 8.87 5.95 -12.98
CA GLY A 140 7.54 6.48 -13.22
C GLY A 140 6.42 5.44 -13.20
N HIS A 141 6.64 4.25 -12.67
CA HIS A 141 5.59 3.22 -12.63
C HIS A 141 4.54 3.56 -11.56
N THR A 142 3.25 3.42 -11.91
CA THR A 142 2.10 3.91 -11.11
C THR A 142 0.96 2.92 -11.07
N GLY A 143 0.00 3.15 -10.17
CA GLY A 143 -1.24 2.39 -10.06
C GLY A 143 -1.14 1.21 -9.09
N THR A 144 -2.28 0.59 -8.80
CA THR A 144 -2.37 -0.59 -7.94
C THR A 144 -1.70 -1.81 -8.55
N SER A 145 -1.51 -1.80 -9.88
CA SER A 145 -0.77 -2.83 -10.62
C SER A 145 0.68 -3.00 -10.18
N VAL A 146 1.26 -2.01 -9.47
CA VAL A 146 2.61 -2.12 -8.91
C VAL A 146 2.61 -2.72 -7.50
N SER A 147 1.52 -2.55 -6.76
CA SER A 147 1.38 -3.04 -5.38
C SER A 147 1.35 -4.56 -5.32
N ALA A 148 0.61 -5.21 -6.22
CA ALA A 148 0.54 -6.67 -6.28
C ALA A 148 1.92 -7.35 -6.47
N PRO A 149 2.78 -6.93 -7.43
CA PRO A 149 4.14 -7.44 -7.55
C PRO A 149 5.02 -7.27 -6.30
N MET A 150 4.88 -6.17 -5.56
CA MET A 150 5.63 -5.97 -4.31
C MET A 150 5.22 -6.98 -3.25
N VAL A 151 3.92 -7.19 -3.06
CA VAL A 151 3.44 -8.23 -2.13
C VAL A 151 3.82 -9.62 -2.59
N ALA A 152 3.78 -9.92 -3.90
CA ALA A 152 4.26 -11.19 -4.42
C ALA A 152 5.74 -11.43 -4.09
N GLY A 153 6.58 -10.40 -4.17
CA GLY A 153 7.99 -10.46 -3.76
C GLY A 153 8.14 -10.72 -2.25
N ILE A 154 7.36 -10.04 -1.41
CA ILE A 154 7.37 -10.26 0.04
C ILE A 154 6.90 -11.66 0.41
N ILE A 155 5.85 -12.17 -0.24
CA ILE A 155 5.40 -13.56 -0.04
C ILE A 155 6.48 -14.54 -0.47
N ALA A 156 7.24 -14.26 -1.53
CA ALA A 156 8.36 -15.12 -1.92
C ALA A 156 9.42 -15.24 -0.81
N LEU A 157 9.71 -14.15 -0.09
CA LEU A 157 10.60 -14.18 1.09
C LEU A 157 10.01 -15.03 2.23
N ALA A 158 8.69 -14.94 2.45
CA ALA A 158 8.01 -15.77 3.46
C ALA A 158 8.04 -17.26 3.08
N LEU A 159 7.86 -17.59 1.80
CA LEU A 159 7.97 -18.98 1.30
C LEU A 159 9.40 -19.51 1.34
N GLU A 160 10.40 -18.66 1.14
CA GLU A 160 11.81 -19.04 1.35
C GLU A 160 12.06 -19.40 2.82
N ALA A 161 11.49 -18.62 3.74
CA ALA A 161 11.60 -18.89 5.17
C ALA A 161 10.80 -20.12 5.62
N ASN A 162 9.65 -20.39 5.00
CA ASN A 162 8.84 -21.57 5.25
C ASN A 162 8.14 -22.05 3.96
N PRO A 163 8.70 -23.05 3.25
CA PRO A 163 8.14 -23.51 1.99
C PRO A 163 6.83 -24.30 2.15
N LEU A 164 6.46 -24.69 3.37
CA LEU A 164 5.27 -25.47 3.68
C LEU A 164 4.00 -24.60 3.89
N LEU A 165 4.11 -23.27 3.82
CA LEU A 165 2.95 -22.40 3.91
C LEU A 165 1.96 -22.72 2.79
N THR A 166 0.71 -22.97 3.16
CA THR A 166 -0.40 -23.10 2.22
C THR A 166 -0.87 -21.73 1.72
N TRP A 167 -1.68 -21.70 0.66
CA TRP A 167 -2.30 -20.46 0.18
C TRP A 167 -3.10 -19.72 1.27
N ARG A 168 -3.75 -20.45 2.19
CA ARG A 168 -4.47 -19.89 3.35
C ARG A 168 -3.52 -19.39 4.42
N ASP A 169 -2.46 -20.13 4.72
CA ASP A 169 -1.46 -19.69 5.71
C ASP A 169 -0.87 -18.34 5.35
N VAL A 170 -0.60 -18.10 4.05
CA VAL A 170 -0.13 -16.79 3.56
C VAL A 170 -1.16 -15.69 3.82
N GLN A 171 -2.46 -15.95 3.61
CA GLN A 171 -3.50 -14.97 3.93
C GLN A 171 -3.57 -14.68 5.44
N HIS A 172 -3.56 -15.71 6.29
CA HIS A 172 -3.53 -15.55 7.74
C HIS A 172 -2.31 -14.75 8.23
N LEU A 173 -1.13 -15.03 7.65
CA LEU A 173 0.09 -14.28 7.93
C LEU A 173 -0.08 -12.80 7.59
N LEU A 174 -0.60 -12.48 6.39
CA LEU A 174 -0.87 -11.09 6.01
C LEU A 174 -1.85 -10.41 6.99
N VAL A 175 -2.94 -11.07 7.37
CA VAL A 175 -3.91 -10.54 8.35
C VAL A 175 -3.23 -10.24 9.68
N ARG A 176 -2.34 -11.12 10.13
CA ARG A 176 -1.67 -11.02 11.43
C ARG A 176 -0.54 -10.00 11.47
N THR A 177 0.20 -9.83 10.37
CA THR A 177 1.45 -9.06 10.35
C THR A 177 1.34 -7.71 9.65
N SER A 178 0.24 -7.43 8.95
CA SER A 178 0.02 -6.11 8.34
C SER A 178 -0.18 -5.04 9.40
N ARG A 179 0.31 -3.83 9.11
CA ARG A 179 0.31 -2.72 10.08
C ARG A 179 -0.61 -1.58 9.62
N PRO A 180 -1.59 -1.16 10.42
CA PRO A 180 -2.41 0.01 10.10
C PRO A 180 -1.66 1.35 10.30
N VAL A 181 -0.50 1.30 10.98
CA VAL A 181 0.30 2.49 11.32
C VAL A 181 0.78 3.18 10.04
N HIS A 182 0.85 4.51 10.08
CA HIS A 182 1.20 5.38 8.95
C HIS A 182 0.19 5.43 7.79
N LEU A 183 -0.90 4.67 7.84
CA LEU A 183 -1.98 4.72 6.85
C LEU A 183 -3.13 5.60 7.32
N ARG A 184 -3.44 6.63 6.54
CA ARG A 184 -4.49 7.61 6.83
C ARG A 184 -5.81 7.16 6.19
N ALA A 185 -6.74 6.70 7.01
CA ALA A 185 -8.10 6.40 6.61
C ALA A 185 -9.08 6.75 7.73
N ALA A 186 -10.25 7.30 7.38
CA ALA A 186 -11.29 7.61 8.35
C ALA A 186 -12.17 6.39 8.70
N ASP A 187 -12.07 5.31 7.92
CA ASP A 187 -12.93 4.13 8.04
C ASP A 187 -12.27 2.97 8.78
N TRP A 188 -11.09 3.17 9.38
CA TRP A 188 -10.46 2.19 10.26
C TRP A 188 -11.42 1.78 11.39
N LYS A 189 -11.67 0.48 11.49
CA LYS A 189 -12.49 -0.10 12.57
C LYS A 189 -11.85 -1.36 13.10
N THR A 190 -12.00 -1.59 14.40
CA THR A 190 -11.64 -2.86 15.02
C THR A 190 -12.81 -3.83 14.87
N ASN A 191 -12.56 -5.00 14.29
CA ASN A 191 -13.56 -6.04 14.14
C ASN A 191 -13.77 -6.82 15.46
N GLY A 192 -14.71 -7.78 15.47
CA GLY A 192 -15.05 -8.57 16.65
C GLY A 192 -13.95 -9.52 17.15
N ALA A 193 -12.85 -9.68 16.39
CA ALA A 193 -11.69 -10.47 16.75
C ALA A 193 -10.47 -9.60 17.14
N GLY A 194 -10.62 -8.28 17.21
CA GLY A 194 -9.57 -7.35 17.60
C GLY A 194 -8.69 -6.84 16.45
N HIS A 195 -8.96 -7.21 15.20
CA HIS A 195 -8.19 -6.73 14.06
C HIS A 195 -8.66 -5.35 13.59
N LYS A 196 -7.74 -4.41 13.38
CA LYS A 196 -8.04 -3.15 12.68
C LYS A 196 -8.11 -3.38 11.17
N VAL A 197 -9.18 -2.90 10.56
CA VAL A 197 -9.49 -3.12 9.15
C VAL A 197 -10.11 -1.87 8.51
N SER A 198 -9.79 -1.62 7.24
CA SER A 198 -10.29 -0.52 6.40
C SER A 198 -10.65 -1.05 4.99
N HIS A 199 -11.68 -0.50 4.37
CA HIS A 199 -12.03 -0.80 2.97
C HIS A 199 -11.02 -0.22 1.98
N LEU A 200 -10.21 0.76 2.41
CA LEU A 200 -9.11 1.31 1.62
C LEU A 200 -7.90 0.38 1.64
N TYR A 201 -7.58 -0.14 2.83
CA TYR A 201 -6.27 -0.73 3.10
C TYR A 201 -6.25 -2.19 3.56
N GLY A 202 -7.41 -2.82 3.71
CA GLY A 202 -7.54 -4.13 4.33
C GLY A 202 -7.02 -4.10 5.77
N PHE A 203 -6.17 -5.06 6.13
CA PHE A 203 -5.50 -5.15 7.43
C PHE A 203 -4.28 -4.22 7.56
N GLY A 204 -3.92 -3.49 6.50
CA GLY A 204 -2.89 -2.44 6.53
C GLY A 204 -1.70 -2.72 5.64
N LEU A 205 -0.59 -2.03 5.93
CA LEU A 205 0.62 -2.06 5.15
C LEU A 205 1.37 -3.38 5.39
N VAL A 206 1.71 -4.09 4.32
CA VAL A 206 2.47 -5.35 4.41
C VAL A 206 3.87 -5.09 4.95
N ASP A 207 4.22 -5.77 6.04
CA ASP A 207 5.55 -5.75 6.64
C ASP A 207 6.33 -7.03 6.31
N ALA A 208 7.40 -6.85 5.53
CA ALA A 208 8.25 -7.94 5.08
C ALA A 208 9.04 -8.61 6.21
N GLU A 209 9.44 -7.87 7.25
CA GLU A 209 10.15 -8.45 8.38
C GLU A 209 9.20 -9.29 9.21
N ALA A 210 8.07 -8.72 9.63
CA ALA A 210 7.10 -9.41 10.48
C ALA A 210 6.57 -10.68 9.80
N ILE A 211 6.24 -10.64 8.51
CA ILE A 211 5.72 -11.82 7.81
C ILE A 211 6.76 -12.95 7.72
N VAL A 212 8.04 -12.61 7.48
CA VAL A 212 9.13 -13.61 7.40
C VAL A 212 9.44 -14.19 8.79
N VAL A 213 9.46 -13.35 9.83
CA VAL A 213 9.69 -13.79 11.21
C VAL A 213 8.56 -14.70 11.67
N GLU A 214 7.31 -14.34 11.39
CA GLU A 214 6.15 -15.15 11.77
C GLU A 214 6.08 -16.45 10.95
N ALA A 215 6.41 -16.41 9.65
CA ALA A 215 6.47 -17.59 8.78
C ALA A 215 7.38 -18.70 9.32
N LYS A 216 8.55 -18.36 9.88
CA LYS A 216 9.53 -19.34 10.41
C LYS A 216 8.99 -20.23 11.52
N LYS A 217 8.05 -19.71 12.32
CA LYS A 217 7.43 -20.43 13.45
C LYS A 217 5.96 -20.78 13.17
N TRP A 218 5.48 -20.50 11.95
CA TRP A 218 4.10 -20.72 11.57
C TRP A 218 3.72 -22.19 11.59
N LYS A 219 2.56 -22.48 12.15
CA LYS A 219 1.91 -23.80 12.06
C LYS A 219 0.73 -23.67 11.13
N THR A 220 0.64 -24.60 10.18
CA THR A 220 -0.46 -24.63 9.21
C THR A 220 -1.81 -24.62 9.91
N VAL A 221 -2.69 -23.73 9.45
CA VAL A 221 -4.04 -23.58 10.00
C VAL A 221 -4.88 -24.85 9.78
N PRO A 222 -5.92 -25.10 10.61
CA PRO A 222 -6.81 -26.23 10.43
C PRO A 222 -7.45 -26.32 9.03
N PRO A 223 -7.98 -27.49 8.62
CA PRO A 223 -8.68 -27.65 7.36
C PRO A 223 -9.81 -26.62 7.19
N GLN A 224 -9.95 -26.10 5.97
CA GLN A 224 -11.02 -25.16 5.65
C GLN A 224 -12.36 -25.87 5.58
N HIS A 225 -13.35 -25.34 6.29
CA HIS A 225 -14.75 -25.73 6.21
C HIS A 225 -15.55 -24.68 5.46
N VAL A 226 -16.64 -25.12 4.84
CA VAL A 226 -17.59 -24.23 4.15
C VAL A 226 -18.99 -24.49 4.70
N CYS A 227 -19.61 -23.44 5.25
CA CYS A 227 -20.97 -23.49 5.76
C CYS A 227 -21.88 -22.59 4.91
N VAL A 228 -23.02 -23.11 4.46
CA VAL A 228 -24.12 -22.28 3.97
C VAL A 228 -24.89 -21.76 5.18
N GLY A 229 -24.56 -20.56 5.61
CA GLY A 229 -25.07 -19.97 6.85
C GLY A 229 -26.58 -19.72 6.82
N SER A 230 -27.10 -19.30 5.67
CA SER A 230 -28.54 -19.21 5.40
C SER A 230 -28.84 -19.02 3.91
N LEU A 231 -30.09 -19.30 3.53
CA LEU A 231 -30.64 -19.06 2.21
C LEU A 231 -32.05 -18.50 2.35
N ASP A 232 -32.25 -17.26 1.90
CA ASP A 232 -33.53 -16.58 1.92
C ASP A 232 -33.97 -16.26 0.49
N ARG A 233 -35.02 -16.97 0.05
CA ARG A 233 -35.63 -16.82 -1.27
C ARG A 233 -36.90 -15.98 -1.23
N VAL A 234 -37.23 -15.37 -0.10
CA VAL A 234 -38.43 -14.54 0.04
C VAL A 234 -38.15 -13.19 -0.61
N PRO A 235 -38.85 -12.82 -1.71
CA PRO A 235 -38.54 -11.59 -2.39
C PRO A 235 -38.94 -10.36 -1.58
N LYS A 236 -38.05 -9.37 -1.52
CA LYS A 236 -38.24 -8.12 -0.77
C LYS A 236 -38.10 -6.92 -1.71
N TYR A 237 -39.04 -5.98 -1.63
CA TYR A 237 -38.97 -4.75 -2.40
C TYR A 237 -37.98 -3.77 -1.76
N ILE A 238 -37.10 -3.22 -2.59
CA ILE A 238 -36.15 -2.17 -2.21
C ILE A 238 -36.82 -0.85 -2.54
N ARG A 239 -37.22 -0.12 -1.50
CA ARG A 239 -37.86 1.19 -1.66
C ARG A 239 -36.80 2.28 -1.72
N PRO A 240 -37.00 3.32 -2.56
CA PRO A 240 -36.12 4.49 -2.58
C PRO A 240 -36.02 5.14 -1.20
N ASP A 241 -34.83 5.62 -0.85
CA ASP A 241 -34.54 6.35 0.39
C ASP A 241 -34.83 5.60 1.70
N HIS A 242 -35.09 4.29 1.61
CA HIS A 242 -35.27 3.40 2.76
C HIS A 242 -34.19 2.33 2.76
N VAL A 243 -33.68 2.01 3.95
CA VAL A 243 -32.76 0.88 4.13
C VAL A 243 -33.58 -0.39 4.29
N LEU A 244 -33.51 -1.29 3.32
CA LEU A 244 -34.00 -2.65 3.46
C LEU A 244 -33.05 -3.42 4.38
N ARG A 245 -33.56 -3.96 5.49
CA ARG A 245 -32.82 -4.85 6.39
C ARG A 245 -33.35 -6.27 6.28
N ALA A 246 -32.46 -7.22 6.00
CA ALA A 246 -32.77 -8.65 6.00
C ALA A 246 -31.83 -9.36 6.97
N SER A 247 -32.36 -9.82 8.09
CA SER A 247 -31.59 -10.51 9.13
C SER A 247 -31.80 -12.01 9.07
N THR A 248 -30.78 -12.77 9.44
CA THR A 248 -30.80 -14.23 9.49
C THR A 248 -29.98 -14.71 10.69
N LEU A 249 -30.53 -15.66 11.45
CA LEU A 249 -29.80 -16.32 12.53
C LEU A 249 -29.12 -17.56 11.98
N SER A 250 -27.80 -17.66 12.15
CA SER A 250 -27.02 -18.82 11.71
C SER A 250 -26.36 -19.53 12.89
N SER A 251 -26.44 -20.86 12.91
CA SER A 251 -25.65 -21.71 13.82
C SER A 251 -24.26 -22.02 13.27
N ALA A 252 -23.90 -21.44 12.12
CA ALA A 252 -22.65 -21.71 11.40
C ALA A 252 -22.38 -23.20 11.16
N CYS A 253 -23.45 -23.97 10.92
CA CYS A 253 -23.41 -25.41 10.69
C CYS A 253 -22.88 -26.21 11.89
N SER A 254 -23.13 -25.76 13.13
CA SER A 254 -22.75 -26.44 14.40
C SER A 254 -23.07 -27.94 14.45
N GLU A 255 -24.20 -28.33 13.85
CA GLU A 255 -24.68 -29.72 13.84
C GLU A 255 -23.93 -30.61 12.84
N GLN A 256 -23.19 -30.03 11.89
CA GLN A 256 -22.49 -30.75 10.83
C GLN A 256 -20.98 -30.57 10.96
N ARG A 257 -20.32 -31.53 11.61
CA ARG A 257 -18.88 -31.47 11.94
C ARG A 257 -17.97 -31.06 10.77
N GLU A 258 -18.21 -31.59 9.57
CA GLU A 258 -17.39 -31.34 8.36
C GLU A 258 -17.69 -29.98 7.68
N GLN A 259 -18.77 -29.30 8.08
CA GLN A 259 -19.17 -27.99 7.55
C GLN A 259 -19.14 -26.90 8.61
N HIS A 260 -18.97 -27.26 9.89
CA HIS A 260 -19.00 -26.32 11.00
C HIS A 260 -17.87 -25.29 10.87
N VAL A 261 -18.22 -24.02 10.74
CA VAL A 261 -17.27 -22.92 10.72
C VAL A 261 -17.44 -22.16 12.03
N LEU A 262 -16.47 -22.28 12.93
CA LEU A 262 -16.50 -21.54 14.18
C LEU A 262 -15.81 -20.18 14.03
N TYR A 263 -14.61 -20.16 13.46
CA TYR A 263 -13.80 -18.98 13.23
C TYR A 263 -13.76 -18.64 11.75
N LEU A 264 -14.08 -17.40 11.40
CA LEU A 264 -14.20 -16.93 10.02
C LEU A 264 -12.85 -16.64 9.36
N GLU A 265 -12.78 -16.91 8.06
CA GLU A 265 -11.77 -16.41 7.12
C GLU A 265 -12.47 -15.47 6.14
N HIS A 266 -13.22 -16.03 5.19
CA HIS A 266 -13.99 -15.29 4.20
C HIS A 266 -15.49 -15.41 4.46
N VAL A 267 -16.22 -14.32 4.23
CA VAL A 267 -17.69 -14.35 4.20
C VAL A 267 -18.14 -13.93 2.81
N VAL A 268 -18.94 -14.77 2.16
CA VAL A 268 -19.49 -14.52 0.82
C VAL A 268 -21.00 -14.34 0.89
N VAL A 269 -21.50 -13.21 0.41
CA VAL A 269 -22.93 -12.92 0.28
C VAL A 269 -23.31 -13.00 -1.19
N ARG A 270 -24.09 -14.01 -1.54
CA ARG A 270 -24.60 -14.21 -2.90
C ARG A 270 -25.96 -13.55 -3.06
N LEU A 271 -26.08 -12.59 -3.98
CA LEU A 271 -27.25 -11.74 -4.16
C LEU A 271 -27.84 -11.82 -5.58
N SER A 272 -29.16 -11.90 -5.65
CA SER A 272 -29.93 -11.70 -6.89
C SER A 272 -30.86 -10.51 -6.71
N ILE A 273 -30.54 -9.38 -7.34
CA ILE A 273 -31.29 -8.12 -7.25
C ILE A 273 -31.71 -7.68 -8.65
N ALA A 274 -32.98 -7.37 -8.83
CA ALA A 274 -33.43 -6.56 -9.98
C ALA A 274 -33.50 -5.09 -9.55
N HIS A 275 -32.94 -4.18 -10.34
CA HIS A 275 -32.93 -2.76 -10.02
C HIS A 275 -33.01 -1.92 -11.31
N PRO A 276 -33.76 -0.80 -11.34
CA PRO A 276 -33.80 0.08 -12.51
C PRO A 276 -32.46 0.76 -12.82
N ARG A 277 -31.58 0.91 -11.82
CA ARG A 277 -30.25 1.50 -11.96
C ARG A 277 -29.30 0.96 -10.90
N ARG A 278 -28.43 0.03 -11.25
CA ARG A 278 -27.56 -0.70 -10.32
C ARG A 278 -26.66 0.21 -9.48
N GLY A 279 -26.12 1.28 -10.07
CA GLY A 279 -25.25 2.25 -9.38
C GLY A 279 -25.87 3.07 -8.25
N ASP A 280 -27.21 3.05 -8.11
CA ASP A 280 -27.90 3.71 -6.98
C ASP A 280 -27.89 2.85 -5.70
N LEU A 281 -27.50 1.57 -5.80
CA LEU A 281 -27.46 0.65 -4.68
C LEU A 281 -26.22 0.86 -3.82
N GLN A 282 -26.43 0.75 -2.51
CA GLN A 282 -25.37 0.53 -1.53
C GLN A 282 -25.72 -0.71 -0.73
N ILE A 283 -24.75 -1.59 -0.53
CA ILE A 283 -24.96 -2.89 0.11
C ILE A 283 -23.96 -3.01 1.25
N SER A 284 -24.42 -3.46 2.42
CA SER A 284 -23.57 -3.70 3.57
C SER A 284 -24.02 -4.93 4.33
N LEU A 285 -23.07 -5.61 4.96
CA LEU A 285 -23.29 -6.75 5.83
C LEU A 285 -22.82 -6.40 7.24
N VAL A 286 -23.63 -6.75 8.24
CA VAL A 286 -23.28 -6.62 9.65
C VAL A 286 -23.14 -8.00 10.25
N SER A 287 -21.99 -8.29 10.84
CA SER A 287 -21.71 -9.55 11.55
C SER A 287 -22.38 -9.60 12.92
N PRO A 288 -22.48 -10.79 13.56
CA PRO A 288 -23.00 -10.93 14.92
C PRO A 288 -22.21 -10.12 15.96
N ALA A 289 -20.92 -9.88 15.71
CA ALA A 289 -20.07 -9.05 16.57
C ALA A 289 -20.22 -7.53 16.30
N GLY A 290 -21.06 -7.14 15.33
CA GLY A 290 -21.30 -5.75 14.97
C GLY A 290 -20.37 -5.19 13.89
N THR A 291 -19.48 -6.01 13.32
CA THR A 291 -18.57 -5.57 12.24
C THR A 291 -19.37 -5.30 10.98
N ARG A 292 -19.32 -4.05 10.52
CA ARG A 292 -20.02 -3.59 9.32
C ARG A 292 -19.08 -3.55 8.11
N SER A 293 -19.35 -4.41 7.13
CA SER A 293 -18.63 -4.49 5.87
C SER A 293 -19.45 -3.86 4.75
N GLN A 294 -18.95 -2.80 4.11
CA GLN A 294 -19.56 -2.24 2.92
C GLN A 294 -19.20 -3.14 1.74
N LEU A 295 -20.20 -3.86 1.23
CA LEU A 295 -20.03 -4.79 0.12
C LEU A 295 -20.14 -4.09 -1.23
N LEU A 296 -20.87 -2.97 -1.29
CA LEU A 296 -20.98 -2.14 -2.48
C LEU A 296 -21.23 -0.70 -2.05
N ALA A 297 -20.42 0.23 -2.55
CA ALA A 297 -20.71 1.66 -2.50
C ALA A 297 -21.49 2.11 -3.75
N ARG A 298 -22.02 3.33 -3.68
CA ARG A 298 -22.73 3.94 -4.79
C ARG A 298 -21.77 4.18 -5.96
N ARG A 299 -22.11 3.69 -7.15
CA ARG A 299 -21.29 3.86 -8.37
C ARG A 299 -21.97 4.79 -9.36
N VAL A 300 -21.45 6.01 -9.47
CA VAL A 300 -22.17 7.13 -10.12
C VAL A 300 -22.32 6.94 -11.62
N PHE A 301 -21.45 6.18 -12.28
CA PHE A 301 -21.52 5.90 -13.72
C PHE A 301 -22.21 4.58 -14.07
N ASP A 302 -22.59 3.77 -13.09
CA ASP A 302 -23.30 2.52 -13.31
C ASP A 302 -24.80 2.74 -13.56
N HIS A 303 -25.16 2.92 -14.83
CA HIS A 303 -26.55 3.09 -15.28
C HIS A 303 -27.25 1.77 -15.61
N SER A 304 -26.65 0.61 -15.35
CA SER A 304 -27.19 -0.69 -15.75
C SER A 304 -28.53 -1.00 -15.07
N ASN A 305 -29.47 -1.55 -15.80
CA ASN A 305 -30.75 -2.07 -15.28
C ASN A 305 -30.75 -3.59 -15.09
N GLU A 306 -29.60 -4.25 -15.29
CA GLU A 306 -29.49 -5.70 -15.17
C GLU A 306 -29.48 -6.19 -13.71
N GLY A 307 -29.19 -5.28 -12.78
CA GLY A 307 -29.02 -5.57 -11.36
C GLY A 307 -27.87 -6.56 -11.11
N PHE A 308 -28.07 -7.45 -10.14
CA PHE A 308 -27.13 -8.52 -9.80
C PHE A 308 -27.82 -9.87 -9.97
N LYS A 309 -27.14 -10.85 -10.57
CA LYS A 309 -27.69 -12.18 -10.87
C LYS A 309 -26.84 -13.25 -10.18
N GLY A 310 -27.19 -13.58 -8.94
CA GLY A 310 -26.41 -14.51 -8.11
C GLY A 310 -24.95 -14.07 -7.96
N TRP A 311 -24.70 -12.75 -7.92
CA TRP A 311 -23.37 -12.18 -7.75
C TRP A 311 -22.89 -12.40 -6.33
N GLU A 312 -21.63 -12.76 -6.18
CA GLU A 312 -21.01 -13.08 -4.90
C GLU A 312 -20.20 -11.88 -4.44
N PHE A 313 -20.62 -11.20 -3.38
CA PHE A 313 -19.81 -10.18 -2.70
C PHE A 313 -19.03 -10.83 -1.58
N MET A 314 -17.74 -10.53 -1.45
CA MET A 314 -16.88 -11.13 -0.43
C MET A 314 -16.42 -10.07 0.57
N THR A 315 -16.26 -10.48 1.83
CA THR A 315 -15.55 -9.68 2.83
C THR A 315 -14.57 -10.51 3.65
N VAL A 316 -13.41 -9.92 3.92
CA VAL A 316 -12.41 -10.39 4.90
C VAL A 316 -12.47 -9.60 6.21
N HIS A 317 -13.34 -8.60 6.35
CA HIS A 317 -13.35 -7.72 7.52
C HIS A 317 -13.77 -8.44 8.81
N CYS A 318 -14.45 -9.58 8.69
CA CYS A 318 -14.88 -10.41 9.81
C CYS A 318 -13.86 -11.53 10.14
N TRP A 319 -12.64 -11.48 9.58
CA TRP A 319 -11.62 -12.52 9.81
C TRP A 319 -11.36 -12.72 11.31
N GLY A 320 -11.35 -13.98 11.74
CA GLY A 320 -11.17 -14.40 13.13
C GLY A 320 -12.43 -14.32 14.00
N GLU A 321 -13.51 -13.68 13.55
CA GLU A 321 -14.75 -13.61 14.34
C GLU A 321 -15.45 -14.95 14.43
N ARG A 322 -16.34 -15.09 15.43
CA ARG A 322 -17.23 -16.24 15.54
C ARG A 322 -18.36 -16.11 14.52
N ALA A 323 -18.58 -17.17 13.72
CA ALA A 323 -19.57 -17.14 12.65
C ALA A 323 -21.03 -17.23 13.12
N ALA A 324 -21.27 -17.87 14.28
CA ALA A 324 -22.62 -18.10 14.79
C ALA A 324 -23.24 -16.82 15.37
N GLY A 325 -24.53 -16.60 15.06
CA GLY A 325 -25.29 -15.45 15.54
C GLY A 325 -26.13 -14.81 14.44
N GLU A 326 -26.63 -13.60 14.71
CA GLU A 326 -27.47 -12.85 13.77
C GLU A 326 -26.62 -12.06 12.78
N TRP A 327 -26.86 -12.29 11.49
CA TRP A 327 -26.28 -11.54 10.39
C TRP A 327 -27.33 -10.65 9.76
N THR A 328 -26.99 -9.40 9.47
CA THR A 328 -27.92 -8.43 8.86
C THR A 328 -27.39 -7.89 7.55
N LEU A 329 -28.13 -8.14 6.47
CA LEU A 329 -27.92 -7.52 5.16
C LEU A 329 -28.68 -6.19 5.09
N GLU A 330 -27.98 -5.12 4.77
CA GLU A 330 -28.53 -3.78 4.54
C GLU A 330 -28.41 -3.42 3.07
N ILE A 331 -29.53 -3.09 2.43
CA ILE A 331 -29.56 -2.58 1.06
C ILE A 331 -30.23 -1.21 1.09
N GLN A 332 -29.49 -0.19 0.68
CA GLN A 332 -29.98 1.17 0.53
C GLN A 332 -30.05 1.51 -0.96
N ASP A 333 -31.15 2.16 -1.35
CA ASP A 333 -31.33 2.69 -2.68
C ASP A 333 -31.38 4.23 -2.61
N THR A 334 -30.38 4.89 -3.19
CA THR A 334 -30.28 6.36 -3.23
C THR A 334 -30.63 6.86 -4.65
N PRO A 335 -31.91 7.18 -4.93
CA PRO A 335 -32.38 7.61 -6.24
C PRO A 335 -31.52 8.69 -6.89
N SER A 336 -31.13 8.43 -8.14
CA SER A 336 -30.64 9.46 -9.05
C SER A 336 -31.78 10.00 -9.94
N GLN A 337 -31.60 11.20 -10.49
CA GLN A 337 -32.53 11.81 -11.45
C GLN A 337 -32.62 11.06 -12.80
N VAL A 338 -31.74 10.06 -13.02
CA VAL A 338 -31.52 9.41 -14.32
C VAL A 338 -32.29 8.09 -14.46
N ARG A 339 -33.13 7.71 -13.47
CA ARG A 339 -33.85 6.43 -13.46
C ARG A 339 -35.35 6.57 -13.65
N SER A 340 -36.02 5.49 -14.04
CA SER A 340 -37.49 5.43 -14.06
C SER A 340 -38.04 5.60 -12.63
N PRO A 341 -38.92 6.59 -12.37
CA PRO A 341 -39.46 6.84 -11.03
C PRO A 341 -40.47 5.77 -10.57
N THR A 342 -40.97 4.96 -11.50
CA THR A 342 -42.03 3.96 -11.21
C THR A 342 -41.49 2.56 -10.97
N ALA A 343 -40.27 2.26 -11.44
CA ALA A 343 -39.65 0.95 -11.29
C ALA A 343 -38.97 0.85 -9.92
N GLN A 344 -39.41 -0.09 -9.09
CA GLN A 344 -38.81 -0.35 -7.78
C GLN A 344 -37.76 -1.46 -7.86
N GLY A 345 -36.74 -1.36 -7.00
CA GLY A 345 -35.79 -2.43 -6.79
C GLY A 345 -36.44 -3.65 -6.12
N LYS A 346 -35.88 -4.83 -6.36
CA LYS A 346 -36.34 -6.08 -5.75
C LYS A 346 -35.16 -7.01 -5.46
N LEU A 347 -34.93 -7.29 -4.19
CA LEU A 347 -34.11 -8.42 -3.76
C LEU A 347 -34.91 -9.69 -4.01
N LYS A 348 -34.45 -10.54 -4.93
CA LYS A 348 -35.13 -11.80 -5.28
C LYS A 348 -34.78 -12.91 -4.31
N GLU A 349 -33.50 -13.04 -4.01
CA GLU A 349 -32.95 -14.01 -3.07
C GLU A 349 -31.56 -13.55 -2.61
N TRP A 350 -31.17 -14.03 -1.44
CA TRP A 350 -29.81 -13.94 -0.96
C TRP A 350 -29.42 -15.17 -0.14
N SER A 351 -28.11 -15.44 -0.10
CA SER A 351 -27.52 -16.44 0.78
C SER A 351 -26.18 -15.96 1.31
N ILE A 352 -25.80 -16.47 2.47
CA ILE A 352 -24.51 -16.20 3.09
C ILE A 352 -23.72 -17.50 3.23
N LEU A 353 -22.45 -17.47 2.84
CA LEU A 353 -21.52 -18.58 2.95
C LEU A 353 -20.36 -18.16 3.85
N PHE A 354 -20.00 -19.05 4.78
CA PHE A 354 -18.86 -18.88 5.67
C PHE A 354 -17.75 -19.83 5.24
N TYR A 355 -16.55 -19.30 5.12
CA TYR A 355 -15.32 -20.05 4.97
C TYR A 355 -14.51 -19.86 6.24
N GLY A 356 -13.90 -20.92 6.75
CA GLY A 356 -13.09 -20.82 7.96
C GLY A 356 -12.79 -22.15 8.60
N THR A 357 -12.65 -22.16 9.93
CA THR A 357 -12.17 -23.33 10.69
C THR A 357 -13.10 -23.65 11.86
N ALA A 358 -13.23 -24.94 12.18
CA ALA A 358 -13.94 -25.40 13.38
C ALA A 358 -13.10 -25.24 14.67
N GLU A 359 -11.78 -25.16 14.53
CA GLU A 359 -10.80 -25.04 15.61
C GLU A 359 -10.09 -23.69 15.53
N HIS A 360 -9.60 -23.16 16.65
CA HIS A 360 -8.91 -21.87 16.65
C HIS A 360 -7.61 -21.95 15.81
N PRO A 361 -7.41 -21.06 14.81
CA PRO A 361 -6.33 -21.19 13.84
C PRO A 361 -4.92 -21.04 14.42
N TYR A 362 -4.78 -20.45 15.62
CA TYR A 362 -3.48 -20.17 16.24
C TYR A 362 -3.22 -20.94 17.54
N ASN A 363 -4.08 -21.89 17.91
CA ASN A 363 -3.87 -22.64 19.15
C ASN A 363 -2.70 -23.63 19.04
N THR A 364 -1.84 -23.61 20.05
CA THR A 364 -0.87 -24.66 20.31
C THR A 364 -1.56 -25.84 21.00
N PRO A 365 -1.43 -27.09 20.52
CA PRO A 365 -1.82 -28.25 21.30
C PRO A 365 -0.85 -28.38 22.47
N GLY A 366 -1.20 -27.83 23.63
CA GLY A 366 -0.33 -27.79 24.81
C GLY A 366 -0.94 -27.14 26.05
N ALA A 367 -1.94 -26.26 25.90
CA ALA A 367 -2.75 -25.81 27.03
C ALA A 367 -3.75 -26.91 27.41
N LEU A 368 -3.32 -27.84 28.27
CA LEU A 368 -4.21 -28.72 29.02
C LEU A 368 -5.22 -27.83 29.77
N GLN A 369 -6.43 -27.70 29.24
CA GLN A 369 -7.56 -27.23 30.04
C GLN A 369 -7.70 -28.18 31.25
N PRO A 370 -7.84 -27.67 32.48
CA PRO A 370 -8.20 -28.51 33.61
C PRO A 370 -9.57 -29.14 33.28
N ARG A 371 -9.60 -30.45 33.10
CA ARG A 371 -10.85 -31.22 33.01
C ARG A 371 -11.56 -31.14 34.35
N THR A 372 -12.46 -30.19 34.53
CA THR A 372 -13.53 -30.33 35.52
C THR A 372 -14.52 -31.36 35.00
N ARG A 373 -14.33 -32.61 35.41
CA ARG A 373 -15.42 -33.60 35.46
C ARG A 373 -16.41 -33.11 36.52
N THR A 374 -17.56 -32.62 36.10
CA THR A 374 -18.72 -32.54 36.99
C THR A 374 -19.63 -33.73 36.69
N LEU A 375 -19.68 -34.64 37.66
CA LEU A 375 -20.76 -35.60 37.85
C LEU A 375 -22.05 -34.85 38.21
N GLU A 376 -23.16 -35.28 37.64
CA GLU A 376 -24.51 -34.83 37.95
C GLU A 376 -24.86 -35.09 39.42
N VAL A 377 -25.41 -34.08 40.13
CA VAL A 377 -26.39 -34.27 41.22
C VAL A 377 -27.37 -33.07 41.27
N SER A 378 -28.64 -33.42 41.07
CA SER A 378 -29.93 -32.89 41.57
C SER A 378 -30.06 -31.52 42.29
N GLU A 379 -31.08 -30.80 41.81
CA GLU A 379 -31.92 -29.71 42.36
C GLU A 379 -31.82 -29.28 43.86
N MET A 380 -31.80 -27.95 44.11
CA MET A 380 -32.84 -27.13 44.80
C MET A 380 -32.28 -25.82 45.47
N GLU A 381 -32.60 -24.65 44.87
CA GLU A 381 -32.97 -23.30 45.39
C GLU A 381 -32.36 -22.65 46.70
N PRO A 382 -32.44 -21.32 46.89
CA PRO A 382 -31.27 -20.45 47.06
C PRO A 382 -31.22 -19.76 48.43
N SER A 383 -30.01 -19.53 48.95
CA SER A 383 -29.69 -18.37 49.80
C SER A 383 -28.29 -18.50 50.38
N ARG A 384 -27.38 -17.66 49.89
CA ARG A 384 -26.49 -16.79 50.67
C ARG A 384 -25.39 -16.27 49.76
N ALA A 385 -25.72 -15.16 49.12
CA ALA A 385 -24.74 -14.14 48.80
C ALA A 385 -23.92 -13.79 50.06
N ALA A 386 -22.67 -13.42 49.82
CA ALA A 386 -21.66 -12.99 50.78
C ALA A 386 -20.95 -14.11 51.56
N PHE A 387 -20.04 -14.82 50.88
CA PHE A 387 -18.72 -15.18 51.43
C PHE A 387 -17.90 -15.80 50.29
N LEU A 388 -17.06 -15.00 49.64
CA LEU A 388 -15.84 -15.35 48.89
C LEU A 388 -15.47 -14.16 47.97
N GLN A 389 -15.10 -13.06 48.62
CA GLN A 389 -14.34 -11.98 48.01
C GLN A 389 -12.99 -11.98 48.70
N SER A 390 -12.04 -12.74 48.17
CA SER A 390 -10.62 -12.41 48.19
C SER A 390 -9.84 -13.53 47.51
N GLN A 391 -8.93 -13.12 46.61
CA GLN A 391 -7.84 -13.90 46.02
C GLN A 391 -8.19 -14.84 44.86
N VAL A 392 -8.37 -14.24 43.67
CA VAL A 392 -7.78 -14.77 42.42
C VAL A 392 -7.36 -13.54 41.60
N GLU A 393 -6.07 -13.20 41.62
CA GLU A 393 -5.45 -12.30 40.65
C GLU A 393 -5.39 -13.03 39.31
N MET A 394 -6.05 -12.44 38.31
CA MET A 394 -5.95 -12.86 36.92
C MET A 394 -4.71 -12.20 36.30
N ALA A 395 -3.87 -13.00 35.66
CA ALA A 395 -2.87 -12.51 34.73
C ALA A 395 -3.60 -12.02 33.47
N GLU A 396 -3.83 -10.72 33.41
CA GLU A 396 -4.04 -10.00 32.16
C GLU A 396 -2.67 -9.89 31.48
N GLU A 397 -2.55 -10.42 30.27
CA GLU A 397 -1.42 -10.10 29.40
C GLU A 397 -1.65 -8.66 28.89
N GLU A 398 -1.29 -7.69 29.73
CA GLU A 398 -1.15 -6.28 29.34
C GLU A 398 0.01 -6.15 28.35
N GLU A 399 -0.20 -5.31 27.33
CA GLU A 399 0.82 -4.85 26.39
C GLU A 399 2.06 -4.38 27.18
N GLU A 400 3.27 -4.88 26.85
CA GLU A 400 4.50 -4.46 27.54
C GLU A 400 4.78 -2.97 27.27
N GLU A 401 4.20 -2.10 28.09
CA GLU A 401 4.59 -0.71 28.29
C GLU A 401 5.97 -0.71 28.98
N TYR A 402 6.93 0.06 28.45
CA TYR A 402 8.30 0.08 28.96
C TYR A 402 8.32 0.57 30.43
N ALA A 403 8.55 -0.35 31.38
CA ALA A 403 8.54 -0.07 32.81
C ALA A 403 9.89 0.44 33.39
N GLY A 404 10.85 0.83 32.53
CA GLY A 404 12.15 1.34 32.95
C GLY A 404 12.15 2.85 33.24
N PRO A 405 13.21 3.40 33.88
CA PRO A 405 13.31 4.83 34.11
C PRO A 405 13.43 5.58 32.77
N CYS A 406 12.61 6.61 32.61
CA CYS A 406 12.70 7.52 31.47
C CYS A 406 13.91 8.45 31.57
N HIS A 407 14.31 9.01 30.43
CA HIS A 407 15.28 10.10 30.41
C HIS A 407 14.77 11.28 31.25
N PRO A 408 15.63 12.00 32.01
CA PRO A 408 15.20 13.13 32.87
C PRO A 408 14.51 14.28 32.15
N GLU A 409 14.65 14.35 30.82
CA GLU A 409 14.00 15.36 29.97
C GLU A 409 12.63 14.90 29.45
N CYS A 410 12.20 13.66 29.71
CA CYS A 410 10.88 13.16 29.34
C CYS A 410 9.80 13.72 30.26
N GLY A 411 8.70 14.17 29.67
CA GLY A 411 7.56 14.72 30.37
C GLY A 411 6.68 13.67 31.04
N ASP A 412 5.49 14.12 31.41
CA ASP A 412 4.48 13.36 32.15
C ASP A 412 3.76 12.28 31.32
N GLN A 413 3.99 12.18 30.01
CA GLN A 413 3.34 11.17 29.15
C GLN A 413 4.16 9.88 28.99
N GLY A 414 5.30 9.75 29.66
CA GLY A 414 6.10 8.53 29.66
C GLY A 414 7.15 8.45 28.55
N CYS A 415 7.74 7.27 28.37
CA CYS A 415 8.80 7.00 27.41
C CYS A 415 8.79 5.52 26.98
N ASP A 416 9.32 5.26 25.78
CA ASP A 416 9.50 3.90 25.24
C ASP A 416 10.92 3.35 25.53
N GLY A 417 11.74 4.11 26.26
CA GLY A 417 13.12 3.76 26.58
C GLY A 417 13.85 4.84 27.40
N PRO A 418 15.08 4.59 27.86
CA PRO A 418 15.80 5.49 28.77
C PRO A 418 16.49 6.67 28.05
N SER A 419 16.42 6.75 26.73
CA SER A 419 17.13 7.74 25.91
C SER A 419 16.27 8.98 25.64
N ALA A 420 16.91 10.14 25.44
CA ALA A 420 16.23 11.44 25.25
C ALA A 420 15.38 11.54 23.97
N ASP A 421 15.59 10.66 23.00
CA ASP A 421 14.86 10.51 21.74
C ASP A 421 13.74 9.45 21.80
N GLN A 422 13.57 8.81 22.96
CA GLN A 422 12.51 7.82 23.24
C GLN A 422 11.43 8.37 24.19
N CYS A 423 11.41 9.68 24.43
CA CYS A 423 10.38 10.34 25.23
C CYS A 423 9.09 10.51 24.42
N LEU A 424 7.93 10.21 25.03
CA LEU A 424 6.62 10.45 24.40
C LEU A 424 6.25 11.94 24.42
N ASN A 425 6.80 12.71 25.36
CA ASN A 425 6.79 14.17 25.39
C ASN A 425 8.03 14.72 26.13
N CYS A 426 8.36 16.01 25.98
CA CYS A 426 9.50 16.65 26.64
C CYS A 426 9.06 17.57 27.79
N ILE A 427 9.81 17.60 28.91
CA ILE A 427 9.64 18.60 30.00
C ILE A 427 9.93 20.01 29.47
N HIS A 428 11.03 20.13 28.73
CA HIS A 428 11.56 21.39 28.24
C HIS A 428 11.26 21.60 26.75
N TYR A 429 12.12 21.12 25.85
CA TYR A 429 12.01 21.42 24.41
C TYR A 429 12.31 20.22 23.54
N SER A 430 11.69 20.14 22.36
CA SER A 430 12.00 19.13 21.34
C SER A 430 12.88 19.72 20.22
N LEU A 431 13.85 18.92 19.74
CA LEU A 431 14.79 19.35 18.70
C LEU A 431 14.23 19.05 17.29
N GLY A 432 13.62 20.05 16.65
CA GLY A 432 13.09 19.94 15.28
C GLY A 432 14.17 20.06 14.21
N SER A 433 14.31 19.03 13.36
CA SER A 433 15.17 19.09 12.16
C SER A 433 14.38 19.61 10.95
N VAL A 434 14.99 20.48 10.14
CA VAL A 434 14.40 21.18 8.97
C VAL A 434 14.12 20.23 7.78
N LYS A 435 13.77 18.97 8.01
CA LYS A 435 13.44 18.04 6.92
C LYS A 435 12.12 17.28 7.02
N THR A 436 11.40 17.36 8.13
CA THR A 436 10.12 16.65 8.24
C THR A 436 9.23 17.36 9.23
N GLY A 437 8.08 17.87 8.80
CA GLY A 437 7.00 18.27 9.69
C GLY A 437 6.32 17.04 10.33
N SER A 438 7.09 16.19 11.01
CA SER A 438 6.64 14.97 11.67
C SER A 438 7.36 14.81 13.00
N LEU A 439 6.59 14.65 14.08
CA LEU A 439 7.01 14.59 15.49
C LEU A 439 7.52 13.20 15.90
N VAL A 440 8.31 12.51 15.07
CA VAL A 440 8.91 11.21 15.44
C VAL A 440 10.41 11.25 15.15
N GLY A 441 11.21 11.22 16.21
CA GLY A 441 12.69 11.32 16.17
C GLY A 441 13.28 12.62 16.72
N GLU A 442 12.52 13.43 17.46
CA GLU A 442 13.03 14.63 18.12
C GLU A 442 13.60 14.28 19.51
N SER A 443 14.89 14.57 19.74
CA SER A 443 15.48 14.44 21.07
C SER A 443 14.99 15.57 21.98
N CYS A 444 14.59 15.25 23.21
CA CYS A 444 14.31 16.25 24.23
C CYS A 444 15.60 16.92 24.70
N VAL A 445 15.60 18.25 24.78
CA VAL A 445 16.74 19.07 25.19
C VAL A 445 16.34 20.15 26.20
N PRO A 446 17.22 20.47 27.17
CA PRO A 446 16.93 21.48 28.19
C PRO A 446 17.03 22.92 27.66
N GLU A 447 17.77 23.17 26.56
CA GLU A 447 17.93 24.48 25.90
C GLU A 447 18.17 24.31 24.38
N CYS A 448 17.77 25.30 23.57
CA CYS A 448 17.97 25.27 22.11
C CYS A 448 19.43 25.54 21.73
N GLN A 449 19.92 24.87 20.68
CA GLN A 449 21.29 25.06 20.18
C GLN A 449 21.52 26.46 19.58
N PRO A 450 22.78 26.96 19.56
CA PRO A 450 23.12 28.21 18.90
C PRO A 450 22.70 28.20 17.42
N ALA A 451 21.99 29.26 16.99
CA ALA A 451 21.32 29.42 15.68
C ALA A 451 19.87 28.87 15.56
N MET A 452 19.29 28.41 16.67
CA MET A 452 17.85 28.13 16.79
C MET A 452 17.18 29.12 17.77
N TYR A 453 15.92 29.44 17.55
CA TYR A 453 15.06 30.24 18.41
C TYR A 453 13.91 29.38 18.98
N LEU A 454 13.37 29.78 20.12
CA LEU A 454 12.25 29.09 20.76
C LEU A 454 10.92 29.54 20.17
N SER A 455 10.21 28.64 19.48
CA SER A 455 8.82 28.89 19.10
C SER A 455 7.92 28.69 20.33
N ARG A 456 7.43 29.79 20.91
CA ARG A 456 6.56 29.74 22.10
C ARG A 456 5.22 29.05 21.83
N GLU A 457 4.75 29.11 20.59
CA GLU A 457 3.48 28.48 20.17
C GLU A 457 3.61 26.96 20.08
N HIS A 458 4.79 26.44 19.71
CA HIS A 458 5.00 25.02 19.44
C HIS A 458 5.91 24.31 20.47
N ARG A 459 6.47 25.03 21.46
CA ARG A 459 7.44 24.54 22.46
C ARG A 459 8.60 23.71 21.86
N ARG A 460 9.07 24.13 20.68
CA ARG A 460 10.14 23.47 19.95
C ARG A 460 11.22 24.46 19.53
N CYS A 461 12.43 23.96 19.35
CA CYS A 461 13.54 24.74 18.81
C CYS A 461 13.41 24.82 17.29
N GLU A 462 13.39 26.04 16.72
CA GLU A 462 13.32 26.28 15.28
C GLU A 462 14.56 27.05 14.80
N THR A 463 15.07 26.81 13.60
CA THR A 463 16.26 27.51 13.09
C THR A 463 15.97 28.95 12.67
N CYS A 464 16.79 29.92 13.11
CA CYS A 464 16.73 31.30 12.58
C CYS A 464 17.13 31.29 11.09
N PRO A 465 16.42 32.03 10.21
CA PRO A 465 16.73 32.11 8.78
C PRO A 465 18.13 32.69 8.44
N ALA A 466 18.75 33.44 9.36
CA ALA A 466 20.01 34.15 9.12
C ALA A 466 21.06 34.05 10.25
N GLY A 467 20.78 33.29 11.32
CA GLY A 467 21.73 32.98 12.40
C GLY A 467 22.34 34.18 13.14
N THR A 468 21.59 34.79 14.07
CA THR A 468 21.90 34.92 15.52
C THR A 468 20.85 35.82 16.16
N GLY A 469 20.15 35.29 17.15
CA GLY A 469 19.16 35.98 17.97
C GLY A 469 18.45 34.95 18.86
N PRO A 470 18.32 35.15 20.18
CA PRO A 470 17.70 34.18 21.06
C PRO A 470 16.16 34.13 20.95
N GLY A 471 15.54 35.12 20.30
CA GLY A 471 14.08 35.20 20.08
C GLY A 471 13.71 35.37 18.61
N GLU A 472 12.43 35.08 18.29
CA GLU A 472 11.83 35.19 16.95
C GLU A 472 12.03 36.59 16.32
N ASP A 473 12.01 37.64 17.15
CA ASP A 473 12.17 39.04 16.72
C ASP A 473 13.64 39.51 16.58
N ASP A 474 14.62 38.71 17.01
CA ASP A 474 16.05 39.05 16.98
C ASP A 474 16.77 38.55 15.70
N CYS A 475 16.10 37.81 14.80
CA CYS A 475 16.74 37.32 13.57
C CYS A 475 16.91 38.50 12.55
N THR A 476 18.13 39.00 12.34
CA THR A 476 18.42 40.14 11.43
C THR A 476 18.50 39.78 9.92
N PRO A 477 18.07 40.68 8.99
CA PRO A 477 18.10 40.45 7.53
C PRO A 477 19.47 40.72 6.86
N CYS A 478 19.77 39.97 5.79
CA CYS A 478 21.03 40.00 5.03
C CYS A 478 21.26 41.30 4.23
N THR A 479 22.51 41.77 4.18
CA THR A 479 22.96 42.98 3.45
C THR A 479 23.17 42.76 1.93
N PRO A 480 23.19 43.84 1.11
CA PRO A 480 23.01 43.79 -0.35
C PRO A 480 24.06 43.06 -1.20
N ASP A 481 25.27 42.80 -0.69
CA ASP A 481 26.43 42.45 -1.55
C ASP A 481 26.81 40.96 -1.57
N THR A 482 25.87 40.03 -1.36
CA THR A 482 26.18 38.58 -1.35
C THR A 482 25.24 37.74 -2.23
N PRO A 483 25.74 37.11 -3.32
CA PRO A 483 24.91 36.30 -4.22
C PRO A 483 24.61 34.90 -3.67
N ALA A 484 23.44 34.35 -3.98
CA ALA A 484 22.91 33.10 -3.39
C ALA A 484 23.01 31.86 -4.31
N PRO A 485 23.11 30.66 -3.71
CA PRO A 485 22.47 29.46 -4.23
C PRO A 485 21.38 29.01 -3.26
N HIS A 486 20.13 29.06 -3.71
CA HIS A 486 18.93 28.51 -3.05
C HIS A 486 18.92 28.61 -1.51
N TRP A 487 18.38 29.74 -1.03
CA TRP A 487 18.00 30.00 0.36
C TRP A 487 19.14 30.10 1.39
N ARG A 488 20.32 30.57 0.96
CA ARG A 488 21.40 31.04 1.86
C ARG A 488 22.18 32.18 1.18
N CYS A 489 22.44 33.27 1.89
CA CYS A 489 23.37 34.30 1.43
C CYS A 489 24.80 33.78 1.58
N VAL A 490 25.61 33.83 0.52
CA VAL A 490 27.02 33.40 0.56
C VAL A 490 27.92 34.51 0.01
N PRO A 491 29.11 34.73 0.58
CA PRO A 491 30.00 35.83 0.16
C PRO A 491 30.58 35.64 -1.26
N ALA A 492 30.61 34.41 -1.78
CA ALA A 492 31.00 34.10 -3.15
C ALA A 492 30.35 32.79 -3.62
N CYS A 493 30.16 32.63 -4.94
CA CYS A 493 29.68 31.37 -5.51
C CYS A 493 30.72 30.27 -5.29
N ARG A 494 30.24 29.09 -4.87
CA ARG A 494 31.11 27.91 -4.71
C ARG A 494 31.67 27.45 -6.05
N GLU A 495 32.75 26.67 -5.98
CA GLU A 495 33.40 26.08 -7.16
C GLU A 495 32.39 25.34 -8.07
N GLY A 496 32.53 25.54 -9.38
CA GLY A 496 31.59 25.07 -10.41
C GLY A 496 30.37 25.96 -10.64
N PHE A 497 30.29 27.13 -9.99
CA PHE A 497 29.21 28.11 -10.15
C PHE A 497 29.76 29.54 -10.33
N TYR A 498 29.03 30.39 -11.07
CA TYR A 498 29.39 31.77 -11.34
C TYR A 498 28.21 32.73 -11.07
N PRO A 499 28.46 33.98 -10.69
CA PRO A 499 27.40 34.95 -10.43
C PRO A 499 26.80 35.45 -11.75
N ALA A 500 25.47 35.38 -11.88
CA ALA A 500 24.75 35.84 -13.06
C ALA A 500 23.52 36.66 -12.70
N ASP A 501 23.17 37.62 -13.55
CA ASP A 501 21.94 38.38 -13.43
C ASP A 501 20.73 37.48 -13.78
N SER A 502 19.61 37.71 -13.09
CA SER A 502 18.35 37.01 -13.34
C SER A 502 17.22 38.02 -13.49
N HIS A 503 16.44 37.91 -14.57
CA HIS A 503 15.33 38.81 -14.83
C HIS A 503 14.32 38.76 -13.67
N GLY A 504 14.11 39.92 -13.03
CA GLY A 504 13.14 40.09 -11.94
C GLY A 504 13.69 40.01 -10.51
N LEU A 505 15.01 39.85 -10.32
CA LEU A 505 15.65 39.97 -8.99
C LEU A 505 16.68 41.11 -8.97
N PRO A 506 16.78 41.87 -7.86
CA PRO A 506 17.78 42.93 -7.72
C PRO A 506 19.22 42.40 -7.50
N ASN A 507 19.38 41.15 -7.10
CA ASN A 507 20.67 40.55 -6.72
C ASN A 507 21.10 39.44 -7.70
N LYS A 508 22.42 39.25 -7.83
CA LYS A 508 23.03 38.20 -8.65
C LYS A 508 22.80 36.80 -8.04
N VAL A 509 22.60 35.80 -8.90
CA VAL A 509 22.35 34.41 -8.50
C VAL A 509 23.47 33.51 -9.02
N CYS A 510 23.92 32.56 -8.23
CA CYS A 510 24.95 31.62 -8.64
C CYS A 510 24.39 30.58 -9.63
N LYS A 511 24.80 30.65 -10.90
CA LYS A 511 24.46 29.67 -11.97
C LYS A 511 25.61 28.69 -12.17
N ARG A 512 25.32 27.48 -12.67
CA ARG A 512 26.30 26.39 -12.83
C ARG A 512 27.15 26.58 -14.10
N CYS A 513 28.43 26.24 -14.02
CA CYS A 513 29.34 26.13 -15.17
C CYS A 513 29.08 24.87 -16.00
N ASP A 514 29.55 24.86 -17.25
CA ASP A 514 29.44 23.70 -18.15
C ASP A 514 30.20 22.46 -17.61
N GLU A 515 29.81 21.29 -18.09
CA GLU A 515 30.33 20.00 -17.62
C GLU A 515 31.86 19.94 -17.81
N HIS A 516 32.58 19.49 -16.78
CA HIS A 516 34.06 19.46 -16.68
C HIS A 516 34.77 20.81 -16.37
N CYS A 517 34.03 21.92 -16.30
CA CYS A 517 34.56 23.19 -15.83
C CYS A 517 34.46 23.32 -14.29
N SER A 518 35.56 23.72 -13.65
CA SER A 518 35.63 23.99 -12.20
C SER A 518 35.38 25.46 -11.84
N ALA A 519 35.67 26.40 -12.76
CA ALA A 519 35.34 27.82 -12.60
C ALA A 519 35.11 28.46 -13.98
N CYS A 520 34.04 29.24 -14.13
CA CYS A 520 33.66 29.94 -15.36
C CYS A 520 33.24 31.39 -15.05
N GLU A 521 33.28 32.28 -16.03
CA GLU A 521 32.96 33.70 -15.85
C GLU A 521 32.09 34.27 -16.98
N GLY A 522 31.05 35.03 -16.60
CA GLY A 522 30.12 35.70 -17.53
C GLY A 522 29.07 34.78 -18.18
N SER A 523 29.45 33.55 -18.54
CA SER A 523 28.54 32.52 -19.04
C SER A 523 28.98 31.12 -18.63
N SER A 524 28.09 30.13 -18.73
CA SER A 524 28.41 28.75 -18.35
C SER A 524 29.52 28.12 -19.20
N GLY A 525 29.66 28.56 -20.46
CA GLY A 525 30.63 28.04 -21.43
C GLY A 525 31.96 28.78 -21.54
N ASN A 526 32.18 29.82 -20.72
CA ASN A 526 33.45 30.54 -20.68
C ASN A 526 34.27 30.09 -19.45
N CYS A 527 34.87 28.91 -19.57
CA CYS A 527 35.64 28.29 -18.50
C CYS A 527 37.00 28.95 -18.33
N VAL A 528 37.37 29.22 -17.07
CA VAL A 528 38.68 29.75 -16.67
C VAL A 528 39.52 28.73 -15.93
N ARG A 529 38.93 27.64 -15.41
CA ARG A 529 39.65 26.56 -14.74
C ARG A 529 38.96 25.22 -14.92
N CYS A 530 39.69 24.19 -15.34
CA CYS A 530 39.16 22.84 -15.53
C CYS A 530 39.27 21.95 -14.29
N LYS A 531 38.41 20.93 -14.21
CA LYS A 531 38.52 19.87 -13.19
C LYS A 531 39.73 18.97 -13.48
N ASP A 532 40.23 18.27 -12.46
CA ASP A 532 41.37 17.36 -12.59
C ASP A 532 41.15 16.34 -13.71
N GLY A 533 42.17 16.16 -14.57
CA GLY A 533 42.11 15.31 -15.76
C GLY A 533 41.79 16.04 -17.07
N PHE A 534 41.50 17.35 -17.01
CA PHE A 534 41.17 18.18 -18.18
C PHE A 534 42.07 19.41 -18.30
N SER A 535 42.42 19.79 -19.53
CA SER A 535 43.17 21.01 -19.87
C SER A 535 42.26 22.07 -20.47
N LEU A 536 42.55 23.34 -20.18
CA LEU A 536 41.78 24.48 -20.69
C LEU A 536 42.26 24.88 -22.09
N LEU A 537 41.36 24.85 -23.08
CA LEU A 537 41.59 25.24 -24.46
C LEU A 537 40.44 26.11 -24.96
N GLY A 538 40.73 27.38 -25.29
CA GLY A 538 39.75 28.30 -25.88
C GLY A 538 38.49 28.56 -25.04
N GLY A 539 38.61 28.52 -23.70
CA GLY A 539 37.48 28.69 -22.78
C GLY A 539 36.69 27.40 -22.49
N SER A 540 37.13 26.24 -22.96
CA SER A 540 36.50 24.94 -22.72
C SER A 540 37.48 23.90 -22.19
N CYS A 541 36.99 22.94 -21.42
CA CYS A 541 37.81 21.90 -20.79
C CYS A 541 37.82 20.62 -21.61
N VAL A 542 39.02 20.15 -22.00
CA VAL A 542 39.21 18.94 -22.82
C VAL A 542 40.10 17.93 -22.10
N THR A 543 39.84 16.63 -22.28
CA THR A 543 40.54 15.55 -21.56
C THR A 543 42.03 15.48 -21.91
N ASN A 544 42.90 15.22 -20.93
CA ASN A 544 44.35 15.09 -21.15
C ASN A 544 44.77 13.89 -22.01
N GLU A 545 43.89 12.91 -22.23
CA GLU A 545 44.19 11.69 -23.01
C GLU A 545 44.22 11.90 -24.53
N THR A 546 43.82 13.06 -25.05
CA THR A 546 43.72 13.30 -26.50
C THR A 546 44.89 14.08 -27.10
N CYS A 547 45.82 14.60 -26.30
CA CYS A 547 46.87 15.52 -26.79
C CYS A 547 48.23 14.88 -27.11
N THR A 548 48.33 13.55 -27.29
CA THR A 548 49.60 12.93 -27.77
C THR A 548 49.52 12.31 -29.16
N ASN A 549 48.33 12.21 -29.78
CA ASN A 549 48.19 11.61 -31.11
C ASN A 549 47.10 12.24 -31.98
N ALA A 550 46.55 13.40 -31.61
CA ALA A 550 45.45 14.03 -32.35
C ALA A 550 45.74 14.18 -33.85
N ASP A 551 46.96 14.56 -34.22
CA ASP A 551 47.35 14.72 -35.63
C ASP A 551 47.40 13.37 -36.39
N LYS A 552 47.83 12.28 -35.72
CA LYS A 552 47.86 10.93 -36.32
C LYS A 552 46.46 10.34 -36.43
N THR A 553 45.66 10.42 -35.38
CA THR A 553 44.30 9.85 -35.36
C THR A 553 43.37 10.62 -36.32
N PHE A 554 43.56 11.94 -36.44
CA PHE A 554 42.82 12.76 -37.39
C PHE A 554 43.25 12.49 -38.84
N CYS A 555 44.54 12.45 -39.16
CA CYS A 555 44.99 12.10 -40.52
C CYS A 555 44.58 10.65 -40.89
N GLU A 556 44.58 9.67 -39.96
CA GLU A 556 44.07 8.29 -40.19
C GLU A 556 42.56 8.25 -40.47
N MET A 557 41.76 9.00 -39.71
CA MET A 557 40.31 9.09 -39.93
C MET A 557 39.97 9.76 -41.28
N VAL A 558 40.73 10.78 -41.67
CA VAL A 558 40.59 11.47 -42.96
C VAL A 558 41.00 10.56 -44.12
N LYS A 559 42.05 9.74 -43.95
CA LYS A 559 42.56 8.77 -44.94
C LYS A 559 41.60 7.59 -45.11
N SER A 560 41.15 6.98 -44.01
CA SER A 560 40.22 5.83 -44.02
C SER A 560 38.85 6.15 -44.63
N ASN A 561 38.39 7.40 -44.52
CA ASN A 561 37.09 7.84 -45.05
C ASN A 561 37.18 8.60 -46.39
N LYS A 562 38.37 8.66 -47.01
CA LYS A 562 38.64 9.34 -48.30
C LYS A 562 38.10 10.78 -48.37
N LEU A 563 38.16 11.50 -47.26
CA LEU A 563 37.46 12.78 -47.15
C LEU A 563 38.10 13.86 -48.05
N CYS A 564 39.40 13.76 -48.35
CA CYS A 564 40.09 14.69 -49.27
C CYS A 564 39.77 14.47 -50.76
N GLU A 565 39.04 13.41 -51.15
CA GLU A 565 38.55 13.23 -52.52
C GLU A 565 37.22 13.98 -52.76
N LYS A 566 36.59 14.47 -51.68
CA LYS A 566 35.32 15.20 -51.76
C LYS A 566 35.58 16.70 -51.89
N LYS A 567 35.01 17.31 -52.95
CA LYS A 567 35.23 18.71 -53.38
C LYS A 567 35.13 19.75 -52.26
N LEU A 568 34.29 19.52 -51.25
CA LEU A 568 34.07 20.44 -50.13
C LEU A 568 35.22 20.47 -49.11
N PHE A 569 36.01 19.40 -49.04
CA PHE A 569 36.99 19.17 -47.96
C PHE A 569 38.45 19.24 -48.44
N VAL A 570 38.68 19.35 -49.76
CA VAL A 570 40.02 19.46 -50.38
C VAL A 570 40.82 20.62 -49.79
N GLN A 571 40.19 21.78 -49.58
CA GLN A 571 40.87 22.97 -49.05
C GLN A 571 41.30 22.81 -47.58
N PHE A 572 40.59 22.00 -46.80
CA PHE A 572 40.91 21.75 -45.40
C PHE A 572 42.09 20.80 -45.21
N CYS A 573 42.28 19.84 -46.13
CA CYS A 573 43.40 18.90 -46.05
C CYS A 573 44.76 19.55 -46.35
N CYS A 574 44.79 20.67 -47.08
CA CYS A 574 46.03 21.34 -47.49
C CYS A 574 46.76 22.13 -46.38
N GLN A 575 46.22 22.20 -45.15
CA GLN A 575 46.84 22.95 -44.06
C GLN A 575 47.26 22.09 -42.85
N THR A 576 46.89 20.80 -42.80
CA THR A 576 46.99 20.02 -41.56
C THR A 576 47.79 18.73 -41.63
N CYS A 577 48.03 18.14 -42.81
CA CYS A 577 49.01 17.05 -42.94
C CYS A 577 50.16 17.56 -43.82
N LEU A 578 51.33 17.87 -43.24
CA LEU A 578 52.54 18.10 -44.03
C LEU A 578 52.82 16.82 -44.83
N MET A 579 52.88 16.95 -46.16
CA MET A 579 53.21 15.86 -47.08
C MET A 579 54.63 15.35 -46.80
N ALA A 580 54.74 14.37 -45.92
CA ALA A 580 55.91 13.50 -45.79
C ALA A 580 55.45 12.13 -45.29
N GLY A 581 55.01 11.28 -46.23
CA GLY A 581 54.60 9.89 -45.99
C GLY A 581 53.39 9.47 -46.79
#